data_AF-M0ZWJ2-F1
#
_entry.id   AF-M0ZWJ2-F1
#
_cell.length_a   1.000
_cell.length_b   1.000
_cell.length_c   1.000
_cell.angle_alpha   90.00
_cell.angle_beta   90.00
_cell.angle_gamma   90.00
#
_symmetry.space_group_name_H-M   'P 1'
#
loop_
_entity.id
_entity.type
_entity.pdbx_description
1 polymer ?
#
loop_
_entity_poly.entity_id
_entity_poly.type
_entity_poly.pdbx_seq_one_letter_code
_entity_poly.pdbx_strand_id
1 'polypeptide(L)'
;MEANAPQFKLILGSSSTARKKILGDMGYEFTTMSADIDEKAIRKEKPEDLVMALAEAKAEAIIPRVSIGESEGDAGPTLLITCDQVYLISILLIIYG
;
A
#
# COMPACT_ATOMS: atom_id res chain seq x y z
N MET A 1 -20.88 -12.56 -24.94
CA MET A 1 -20.03 -11.35 -24.98
C MET A 1 -19.05 -11.53 -23.85
N GLU A 2 -17.80 -11.81 -24.19
CA GLU A 2 -16.77 -12.22 -23.23
C GLU A 2 -16.52 -11.11 -22.21
N ALA A 3 -16.63 -11.44 -20.92
CA ALA A 3 -16.15 -10.57 -19.87
C ALA A 3 -14.62 -10.53 -19.98
N ASN A 4 -14.08 -9.33 -20.22
CA ASN A 4 -12.66 -9.06 -20.31
C ASN A 4 -11.99 -9.55 -19.02
N ALA A 5 -11.23 -10.65 -19.08
CA ALA A 5 -10.49 -11.16 -17.92
C ALA A 5 -9.57 -10.05 -17.39
N PRO A 6 -9.37 -9.93 -16.06
CA PRO A 6 -8.52 -8.90 -15.50
C PRO A 6 -7.10 -9.02 -16.07
N GLN A 7 -6.68 -7.99 -16.79
CA GLN A 7 -5.40 -7.94 -17.51
C GLN A 7 -4.18 -7.92 -16.57
N PHE A 8 -4.41 -7.81 -15.26
CA PHE A 8 -3.40 -7.83 -14.21
C PHE A 8 -3.98 -8.35 -12.90
N LYS A 9 -3.11 -8.92 -12.06
CA LYS A 9 -3.44 -9.30 -10.68
C LYS A 9 -3.18 -8.11 -9.76
N LEU A 10 -4.18 -7.68 -8.99
CA LEU A 10 -4.03 -6.60 -8.03
C LEU A 10 -3.83 -7.13 -6.61
N ILE A 11 -2.78 -6.65 -5.93
CA ILE A 11 -2.50 -6.93 -4.52
C ILE A 11 -2.52 -5.63 -3.73
N LEU A 12 -3.37 -5.55 -2.71
CA LEU A 12 -3.37 -4.47 -1.73
C LEU A 12 -2.45 -4.83 -0.56
N GLY A 13 -1.33 -4.14 -0.47
CA GLY A 13 -0.31 -4.24 0.56
C GLY A 13 -0.68 -3.59 1.91
N SER A 14 -1.97 -3.55 2.27
CA SER A 14 -2.48 -2.85 3.46
C SER A 14 -3.49 -3.69 4.25
N SER A 15 -3.36 -3.67 5.58
CA SER A 15 -4.33 -4.28 6.50
C SER A 15 -5.56 -3.39 6.77
N SER A 16 -5.54 -2.13 6.34
CA SER A 16 -6.59 -1.14 6.64
C SER A 16 -7.95 -1.47 6.00
N THR A 17 -9.00 -1.60 6.82
CA THR A 17 -10.38 -1.80 6.37
C THR A 17 -10.88 -0.66 5.49
N ALA A 18 -10.50 0.59 5.80
CA ALA A 18 -10.90 1.75 5.01
C ALA A 18 -10.33 1.67 3.57
N ARG A 19 -9.06 1.29 3.41
CA ARG A 19 -8.43 1.18 2.10
C ARG A 19 -8.97 0.01 1.29
N LYS A 20 -9.25 -1.12 1.93
CA LYS A 20 -9.97 -2.24 1.30
C LYS A 20 -11.34 -1.79 0.78
N LYS A 21 -12.09 -1.03 1.58
CA LYS A 21 -13.38 -0.50 1.16
C LYS A 21 -13.26 0.44 -0.04
N ILE A 22 -12.29 1.37 -0.03
CA ILE A 22 -12.09 2.31 -1.15
C ILE A 22 -11.85 1.56 -2.47
N LEU A 23 -10.92 0.59 -2.49
CA LEU A 23 -10.67 -0.20 -3.70
C LEU A 23 -11.88 -1.06 -4.11
N GLY A 24 -12.60 -1.63 -3.14
CA GLY A 24 -13.80 -2.41 -3.40
C GLY A 24 -14.95 -1.56 -3.96
N ASP A 25 -15.16 -0.35 -3.42
CA ASP A 25 -16.16 0.60 -3.90
C ASP A 25 -15.85 1.08 -5.34
N MET A 26 -14.57 1.10 -5.73
CA MET A 26 -14.12 1.38 -7.10
C MET A 26 -14.32 0.21 -8.07
N GLY A 27 -14.76 -0.96 -7.58
CA GLY A 27 -15.02 -2.16 -8.39
C GLY A 27 -13.78 -2.98 -8.70
N TYR A 28 -12.66 -2.77 -8.00
CA TYR A 28 -11.47 -3.60 -8.18
C TYR A 28 -11.59 -4.93 -7.46
N GLU A 29 -11.21 -6.01 -8.15
CA GLU A 29 -10.92 -7.30 -7.54
C GLU A 29 -9.44 -7.35 -7.16
N PHE A 30 -9.14 -7.64 -5.89
CA PHE A 30 -7.78 -7.67 -5.39
C PHE A 30 -7.62 -8.68 -4.26
N THR A 31 -6.40 -9.14 -4.06
CA THR A 31 -6.00 -9.87 -2.86
C THR A 31 -5.32 -8.93 -1.87
N THR A 32 -5.32 -9.27 -0.58
CA THR A 32 -4.64 -8.45 0.43
C THR A 32 -3.43 -9.17 0.96
N MET A 33 -2.30 -8.47 1.09
CA MET A 33 -1.10 -8.97 1.74
C MET A 33 -0.61 -7.91 2.74
N SER A 34 -0.36 -8.29 3.99
CA SER A 34 0.12 -7.33 5.00
C SER A 34 1.64 -7.43 5.13
N ALA A 35 2.29 -6.27 5.11
CA ALA A 35 3.70 -6.16 5.44
C ALA A 35 3.87 -6.31 6.96
N ASP A 36 4.88 -7.07 7.37
CA ASP A 36 5.29 -7.19 8.76
C ASP A 36 6.61 -6.42 8.88
N ILE A 37 6.50 -5.11 9.11
CA ILE A 37 7.65 -4.21 9.23
C ILE A 37 7.59 -3.48 10.56
N ASP A 38 8.77 -3.18 11.11
CA ASP A 38 8.87 -2.27 12.26
C ASP A 38 8.80 -0.81 11.80
N GLU A 39 7.57 -0.29 11.66
CA GLU A 39 7.33 1.12 11.29
C GLU A 39 7.98 2.12 12.24
N LYS A 40 8.34 1.72 13.48
CA LYS A 40 9.00 2.61 14.45
C LYS A 40 10.49 2.80 14.15
N ALA A 41 11.13 1.83 13.49
CA ALA A 41 12.52 1.92 13.08
C ALA A 41 12.72 2.89 11.90
N ILE A 42 11.67 3.16 11.12
CA ILE A 42 11.71 4.07 9.97
C ILE A 42 11.34 5.48 10.43
N ARG A 43 12.28 6.41 10.27
CA ARG A 43 12.11 7.82 10.65
C ARG A 43 12.68 8.72 9.56
N LYS A 44 11.92 9.77 9.24
CA LYS A 44 12.30 10.87 8.36
C LYS A 44 11.81 12.16 8.99
N GLU A 45 12.54 13.25 8.77
CA GLU A 45 12.21 14.56 9.36
C GLU A 45 10.93 15.14 8.75
N LYS A 46 10.80 15.01 7.43
CA LYS A 46 9.62 15.47 6.70
C LYS A 46 8.55 14.38 6.69
N PRO A 47 7.28 14.73 6.99
CA PRO A 47 6.20 13.75 6.99
C PRO A 47 5.96 13.12 5.62
N GLU A 48 6.21 13.85 4.53
CA GLU A 48 6.08 13.33 3.15
C GLU A 48 7.12 12.24 2.87
N ASP A 49 8.36 12.48 3.29
CA ASP A 49 9.45 11.50 3.17
C ASP A 49 9.19 10.27 4.05
N LEU A 50 8.59 10.48 5.23
CA LEU A 50 8.25 9.40 6.16
C LEU A 50 7.21 8.45 5.54
N VAL A 51 6.10 8.99 5.02
CA VAL A 51 5.04 8.13 4.44
C VAL A 51 5.52 7.42 3.19
N MET A 52 6.37 8.05 2.37
CA MET A 52 6.96 7.40 1.20
C MET A 52 7.86 6.23 1.63
N ALA A 53 8.79 6.47 2.57
CA ALA A 53 9.70 5.44 3.07
C ALA A 53 8.95 4.25 3.71
N LEU A 54 7.85 4.52 4.43
CA LEU A 54 7.01 3.47 5.00
C LEU A 54 6.28 2.68 3.91
N ALA A 55 5.73 3.34 2.89
CA ALA A 55 5.07 2.65 1.77
C ALA A 55 6.06 1.78 0.97
N GLU A 56 7.27 2.28 0.73
CA GLU A 56 8.37 1.54 0.07
C GLU A 56 8.80 0.33 0.89
N ALA A 57 9.06 0.49 2.19
CA ALA A 57 9.45 -0.62 3.06
C ALA A 57 8.36 -1.71 3.14
N LYS A 58 7.09 -1.32 3.11
CA LYS A 58 5.97 -2.29 3.01
C LYS A 58 6.03 -3.07 1.71
N ALA A 59 6.37 -2.41 0.60
CA ALA A 59 6.50 -3.06 -0.70
C ALA A 59 7.68 -4.04 -0.69
N GLU A 60 8.85 -3.61 -0.22
CA GLU A 60 10.05 -4.45 -0.09
C GLU A 60 9.80 -5.69 0.77
N ALA A 61 9.03 -5.57 1.85
CA ALA A 61 8.68 -6.70 2.69
C ALA A 61 7.71 -7.68 2.00
N ILE A 62 6.88 -7.20 1.06
CA ILE A 62 5.84 -7.99 0.38
C ILE A 62 6.38 -8.62 -0.91
N ILE A 63 7.21 -7.93 -1.68
CA ILE A 63 7.73 -8.38 -2.98
C ILE A 63 8.25 -9.83 -2.95
N PRO A 64 9.06 -10.27 -1.97
CA PRO A 64 9.56 -11.66 -1.92
C PRO A 64 8.47 -12.72 -1.77
N ARG A 65 7.28 -12.32 -1.28
CA ARG A 65 6.12 -13.20 -1.07
C ARG A 65 5.16 -13.18 -2.27
N VAL A 66 5.37 -12.27 -3.23
CA VAL A 66 4.61 -12.23 -4.47
C VAL A 66 5.22 -13.26 -5.41
N SER A 67 4.43 -14.27 -5.80
CA SER A 67 4.84 -15.24 -6.83
C SER A 67 4.90 -14.53 -8.18
N ILE A 68 6.09 -14.04 -8.54
CA ILE A 68 6.35 -13.44 -9.85
C ILE A 68 6.69 -14.60 -10.80
N GLY A 69 5.66 -15.13 -11.47
CA GLY A 69 5.78 -15.90 -12.71
C GLY A 69 6.72 -17.12 -12.74
N GLU A 70 6.43 -18.18 -11.98
CA GLU A 70 7.03 -19.51 -12.21
C GLU A 70 6.13 -20.48 -13.01
N SER A 71 5.00 -20.01 -13.54
CA SER A 71 4.12 -20.84 -14.38
C SER A 71 4.05 -20.25 -15.79
N GLU A 72 4.82 -20.85 -16.68
CA GLU A 72 4.72 -20.65 -18.13
C GLU A 72 3.27 -20.92 -18.57
N GLY A 73 2.50 -19.87 -18.84
CA GLY A 73 1.20 -20.03 -19.47
C GLY A 73 0.17 -18.92 -19.28
N ASP A 74 0.08 -18.26 -18.11
CA ASP A 74 -1.12 -17.44 -17.83
C ASP A 74 -1.00 -16.35 -16.73
N ALA A 75 0.21 -16.00 -16.27
CA ALA A 75 0.34 -14.98 -15.22
C ALA A 75 0.50 -13.58 -15.84
N GLY A 76 -0.62 -12.89 -16.06
CA GLY A 76 -0.61 -11.44 -16.35
C GLY A 76 0.18 -10.64 -15.29
N PRO A 77 0.58 -9.39 -15.59
CA PRO A 77 1.37 -8.57 -14.68
C PRO A 77 0.71 -8.46 -13.30
N THR A 78 1.52 -8.42 -12.24
CA THR A 78 1.02 -8.18 -10.87
C THR A 78 1.27 -6.73 -10.48
N LEU A 79 0.22 -6.04 -10.03
CA LEU A 79 0.27 -4.69 -9.47
C LEU A 79 0.16 -4.77 -7.95
N LEU A 80 1.18 -4.31 -7.23
CA LEU A 80 1.19 -4.18 -5.77
C LEU A 80 0.96 -2.72 -5.39
N ILE A 81 -0.05 -2.45 -4.57
CA ILE A 81 -0.31 -1.12 -4.00
C ILE A 81 -0.01 -1.14 -2.51
N THR A 82 1.02 -0.43 -2.08
CA THR A 82 1.30 -0.13 -0.67
C THR A 82 1.05 1.34 -0.39
N CYS A 83 0.89 1.68 0.88
CA CYS A 83 0.54 3.03 1.29
C CYS A 83 0.80 3.23 2.77
N ASP A 84 1.10 4.49 3.12
CA ASP A 84 1.14 4.97 4.49
C ASP A 84 0.43 6.33 4.60
N GLN A 85 0.12 6.76 5.81
CA GLN A 85 -0.54 8.05 6.04
C GLN A 85 -0.16 8.61 7.42
N VAL A 86 0.07 9.92 7.46
CA VAL A 86 0.30 10.66 8.70
C VAL A 86 -0.56 11.93 8.72
N TYR A 87 -0.82 12.44 9.91
CA TYR A 87 -1.49 13.72 10.11
C TYR A 87 -0.48 14.73 10.66
N LEU A 88 -0.34 15.89 10.01
CA LEU A 88 0.44 17.00 10.51
C LEU A 88 -0.49 18.01 11.18
N ILE A 89 -0.22 18.32 12.45
CA ILE A 89 -0.98 19.31 13.22
C ILE A 89 0.00 20.38 13.70
N SER A 90 -0.19 21.61 13.22
CA SER A 90 0.60 22.77 13.62
C SER A 90 -0.22 23.63 14.59
N ILE A 91 0.32 23.90 15.78
CA ILE A 91 -0.32 24.73 16.79
C ILE A 91 0.55 25.96 17.01
N LEU A 92 -0.02 27.15 16.84
CA LEU A 92 0.58 28.41 17.27
C LEU A 92 -0.03 28.81 18.60
N LEU A 93 0.76 28.79 19.66
CA LEU A 93 0.35 29.31 20.96
C LEU A 93 0.82 30.76 21.09
N ILE A 94 -0.12 31.69 21.27
CA ILE A 94 0.17 33.08 21.61
C ILE A 94 -0.29 33.31 23.03
N ILE A 95 0.64 33.65 23.92
CA ILE A 95 0.34 34.03 25.31
C ILE A 95 0.42 35.55 25.38
N TYR A 96 -0.64 36.19 25.86
CA TYR A 96 -0.65 37.60 26.22
C TYR A 96 -0.57 37.73 27.74
N GLY A 97 0.19 38.72 28.21
CA GLY A 97 0.27 39.12 29.62
C GLY A 97 -0.86 40.06 30.02
#